data_AF-A0A8T5MDJ1-F1
#
_entry.id   AF-A0A8T5MDJ1-F1
#
_cell.length_a   1.000
_cell.length_b   1.000
_cell.length_c   1.000
_cell.angle_alpha   90.00
_cell.angle_beta   90.00
_cell.angle_gamma   90.00
#
_symmetry.space_group_name_H-M   'P 1'
#
loop_
_entity.id
_entity.type
_entity.pdbx_description
1 polymer ?
#
loop_
_entity_poly.entity_id
_entity_poly.type
_entity_poly.pdbx_seq_one_letter_code
_entity_poly.pdbx_strand_id
1 'polypeptide(L)'
;MIIKEKNSKELRKLINSSKGKVIVEAGNEKLNNFLVANNKIDVIFNFEKFTNRDYFNMRQSGLNHVMCNALKKNGIAVGFDFGAVLNKEGFERSKLLGKMEQNVRFCKKYKVKMVFDNFGGSVDQVLLDAFSRVLSEN
;
A
#
# COMPACT_ATOMS: atom_id res chain seq x y z
N MET A 1 -5.56 12.95 5.75
CA MET A 1 -6.60 12.05 6.29
C MET A 1 -6.33 10.65 5.77
N ILE A 2 -6.27 9.65 6.66
CA ILE A 2 -6.14 8.23 6.29
C ILE A 2 -7.52 7.60 6.30
N ILE A 3 -7.92 6.93 5.21
CA ILE A 3 -9.22 6.28 5.07
C ILE A 3 -9.00 4.79 4.79
N LYS A 4 -9.58 3.92 5.63
CA LYS A 4 -9.51 2.44 5.52
C LYS A 4 -10.84 1.80 5.10
N GLU A 5 -11.80 2.61 4.65
CA GLU A 5 -13.16 2.18 4.34
C GLU A 5 -13.22 1.33 3.07
N LYS A 6 -14.00 0.24 3.10
CA LYS A 6 -14.16 -0.71 1.98
C LYS A 6 -15.39 -0.41 1.12
N ASN A 7 -16.37 0.32 1.64
CA ASN A 7 -17.59 0.65 0.91
C ASN A 7 -17.38 1.81 -0.09
N SER A 8 -17.56 1.53 -1.39
CA SER A 8 -17.33 2.50 -2.47
C SER A 8 -18.16 3.78 -2.37
N LYS A 9 -19.41 3.71 -1.86
CA LYS A 9 -20.28 4.90 -1.75
C LYS A 9 -19.82 5.84 -0.64
N GLU A 10 -19.48 5.28 0.52
CA GLU A 10 -19.02 6.04 1.68
C GLU A 10 -17.62 6.60 1.43
N LEU A 11 -16.74 5.81 0.82
CA LEU A 11 -15.41 6.25 0.43
C LEU A 11 -15.46 7.48 -0.49
N ARG A 12 -16.38 7.49 -1.47
CA ARG A 12 -16.57 8.66 -2.35
C ARG A 12 -17.03 9.90 -1.59
N LYS A 13 -17.90 9.75 -0.57
CA LYS A 13 -18.33 10.86 0.28
C LYS A 13 -17.18 11.41 1.12
N LEU A 14 -16.37 10.52 1.71
CA LEU A 14 -15.21 10.91 2.53
C LEU A 14 -14.15 11.63 1.68
N ILE A 15 -13.82 11.11 0.50
CA ILE A 15 -12.87 11.75 -0.43
C ILE A 15 -13.37 13.14 -0.84
N ASN A 16 -14.66 13.31 -1.14
CA ASN A 16 -15.20 14.61 -1.54
C ASN A 16 -15.30 15.62 -0.38
N SER A 17 -15.46 15.14 0.85
CA SER A 17 -15.57 16.00 2.04
C SER A 17 -14.21 16.44 2.57
N SER A 18 -13.14 15.75 2.18
CA SER A 18 -11.79 16.06 2.61
C SER A 18 -11.22 17.30 1.91
N LYS A 19 -10.65 18.22 2.71
CA LYS A 19 -10.04 19.48 2.24
C LYS A 19 -8.51 19.45 2.13
N GLY A 20 -7.88 18.35 2.53
CA GLY A 20 -6.42 18.20 2.57
C GLY A 20 -5.95 16.91 1.92
N LYS A 21 -4.71 16.49 2.20
CA LYS A 21 -4.15 15.27 1.62
C LYS A 21 -4.98 14.02 1.95
N VAL A 22 -5.32 13.26 0.92
CA VAL A 22 -6.16 12.06 0.99
C VAL A 22 -5.29 10.83 0.80
N ILE A 23 -5.23 10.01 1.84
CA ILE A 23 -4.48 8.75 1.87
C ILE A 23 -5.49 7.63 2.05
N VAL A 24 -5.48 6.65 1.15
CA VAL A 24 -6.49 5.58 1.13
C VAL A 24 -5.82 4.21 1.15
N GLU A 25 -6.34 3.28 1.95
CA GLU A 25 -5.88 1.90 1.91
C GLU A 25 -6.44 1.19 0.67
N ALA A 26 -5.58 0.48 -0.05
CA ALA A 26 -6.01 -0.40 -1.14
C ALA A 26 -6.90 -1.52 -0.62
N GLY A 27 -7.78 -2.04 -1.47
CA GLY A 27 -8.66 -3.16 -1.18
C GLY A 27 -8.69 -4.14 -2.33
N ASN A 28 -9.88 -4.65 -2.62
CA ASN A 28 -10.10 -5.58 -3.73
C ASN A 28 -9.88 -4.91 -5.09
N GLU A 29 -9.70 -5.72 -6.14
CA GLU A 29 -9.45 -5.25 -7.51
C GLU A 29 -10.46 -4.19 -8.00
N LYS A 30 -11.76 -4.40 -7.75
CA LYS A 30 -12.83 -3.43 -8.09
C LYS A 30 -12.63 -2.09 -7.38
N LEU A 31 -12.25 -2.11 -6.10
CA LEU A 31 -12.00 -0.90 -5.33
C LEU A 31 -10.75 -0.20 -5.85
N ASN A 32 -9.68 -0.95 -6.10
CA ASN A 32 -8.42 -0.38 -6.57
C ASN A 32 -8.58 0.30 -7.94
N ASN A 33 -9.33 -0.29 -8.87
CA ASN A 33 -9.65 0.33 -10.16
C ASN A 33 -10.43 1.64 -9.99
N PHE A 34 -11.34 1.71 -9.02
CA PHE A 34 -12.05 2.96 -8.68
C PHE A 34 -11.10 4.01 -8.08
N LEU A 35 -10.20 3.60 -7.19
CA LEU A 35 -9.25 4.50 -6.53
C LEU A 35 -8.26 5.10 -7.52
N VAL A 36 -7.61 4.27 -8.35
CA VAL A 36 -6.60 4.76 -9.31
C VAL A 36 -7.19 5.68 -10.38
N ALA A 37 -8.51 5.61 -10.63
CA ALA A 37 -9.21 6.49 -11.55
C ALA A 37 -9.51 7.88 -10.98
N ASN A 38 -9.42 8.06 -9.66
CA ASN A 38 -9.80 9.30 -8.98
C ASN A 38 -8.59 10.21 -8.72
N ASN A 39 -8.58 11.40 -9.33
CA ASN A 39 -7.49 12.38 -9.21
C ASN A 39 -7.50 13.18 -7.90
N LYS A 40 -8.47 12.98 -7.02
CA LYS A 40 -8.52 13.61 -5.69
C LYS A 40 -7.73 12.86 -4.62
N ILE A 41 -7.11 11.74 -4.97
CA ILE A 41 -6.36 10.90 -4.04
C ILE A 41 -4.88 11.20 -4.20
N ASP A 42 -4.18 11.46 -3.10
CA ASP A 42 -2.75 11.73 -3.13
C ASP A 42 -1.92 10.46 -3.02
N VAL A 43 -2.34 9.53 -2.13
CA VAL A 43 -1.60 8.31 -1.84
C VAL A 43 -2.54 7.11 -1.69
N ILE A 44 -2.19 5.98 -2.31
CA ILE A 44 -2.83 4.69 -2.06
C ILE A 44 -1.79 3.72 -1.51
N PHE A 45 -2.05 3.09 -0.37
CA PHE A 45 -1.10 2.20 0.29
C PHE A 45 -1.62 0.77 0.46
N ASN A 46 -0.75 -0.20 0.74
CA ASN A 46 -1.08 -1.61 1.01
C ASN A 46 -1.69 -2.41 -0.17
N PHE A 47 -1.25 -2.16 -1.41
CA PHE A 47 -1.69 -2.95 -2.57
C PHE A 47 -1.43 -4.47 -2.40
N GLU A 48 -0.36 -4.82 -1.69
CA GLU A 48 0.08 -6.19 -1.44
C GLU A 48 -0.79 -6.98 -0.44
N LYS A 49 -1.72 -6.33 0.27
CA LYS A 49 -2.61 -7.01 1.24
C LYS A 49 -3.71 -7.85 0.57
N PHE A 50 -4.25 -7.40 -0.56
CA PHE A 50 -5.49 -7.93 -1.15
C PHE A 50 -5.24 -8.72 -2.43
N THR A 51 -4.42 -9.74 -2.29
CA THR A 51 -3.93 -10.53 -3.43
C THR A 51 -4.28 -12.00 -3.23
N ASN A 52 -4.80 -12.66 -4.26
CA ASN A 52 -5.08 -14.10 -4.21
C ASN A 52 -3.78 -14.92 -4.32
N ARG A 53 -3.93 -16.22 -4.57
CA ARG A 53 -2.81 -17.16 -4.75
C ARG A 53 -1.89 -16.67 -5.88
N ASP A 54 -0.58 -16.75 -5.66
CA ASP A 54 0.41 -16.37 -6.66
C ASP A 54 0.27 -17.22 -7.93
N TYR A 55 0.55 -16.63 -9.09
CA TYR A 55 0.63 -17.35 -10.35
C TYR A 55 2.00 -18.03 -10.47
N PHE A 56 2.08 -19.07 -11.31
CA PHE A 56 3.31 -19.87 -11.50
C PHE A 56 4.58 -19.04 -11.75
N ASN A 57 4.46 -17.93 -12.49
CA ASN A 57 5.59 -17.06 -12.87
C ASN A 57 5.55 -15.65 -12.24
N MET A 58 4.54 -15.34 -11.43
CA MET A 58 4.35 -13.96 -10.97
C MET A 58 3.62 -13.91 -9.63
N ARG A 59 4.16 -13.12 -8.71
CA ARG A 59 3.46 -12.80 -7.47
C ARG A 59 2.24 -11.94 -7.80
N GLN A 60 1.11 -12.25 -7.17
CA GLN A 60 0.00 -11.33 -7.19
C GLN A 60 0.30 -10.28 -6.12
N SER A 61 0.76 -9.10 -6.53
CA SER A 61 1.21 -8.02 -5.64
C SER A 61 0.24 -6.84 -5.57
N GLY A 62 -0.84 -6.88 -6.35
CA GLY A 62 -1.91 -5.88 -6.34
C GLY A 62 -1.68 -4.69 -7.28
N LEU A 63 -0.50 -4.58 -7.89
CA LEU A 63 -0.23 -3.65 -8.99
C LEU A 63 0.00 -4.39 -10.31
N ASN A 64 -0.41 -3.72 -11.39
CA ASN A 64 -0.08 -4.10 -12.76
C ASN A 64 0.29 -2.86 -13.56
N HIS A 65 0.69 -3.07 -14.83
CA HIS A 65 1.10 -1.99 -15.72
C HIS A 65 -0.03 -0.97 -16.00
N VAL A 66 -1.28 -1.41 -16.09
CA VAL A 66 -2.45 -0.54 -16.34
C VAL A 66 -2.66 0.40 -15.14
N MET A 67 -2.63 -0.14 -13.92
CA MET A 67 -2.77 0.64 -12.69
C MET A 67 -1.62 1.61 -12.52
N CYS A 68 -0.39 1.20 -12.82
CA CYS A 68 0.77 2.10 -12.74
C CYS A 68 0.64 3.29 -13.71
N ASN A 69 0.14 3.05 -14.93
CA ASN A 69 -0.13 4.13 -15.89
C ASN A 69 -1.23 5.08 -15.37
N ALA A 70 -2.30 4.54 -14.79
CA ALA A 70 -3.37 5.35 -14.20
C ALA A 70 -2.87 6.20 -13.01
N LEU A 71 -2.11 5.59 -12.09
CA LEU A 71 -1.47 6.26 -10.96
C LEU A 71 -0.57 7.41 -11.43
N LYS A 72 0.27 7.15 -12.44
CA LYS A 72 1.16 8.17 -13.01
C LYS A 72 0.38 9.32 -13.63
N LYS A 73 -0.66 9.01 -14.42
CA LYS A 73 -1.50 10.00 -15.10
C LYS A 73 -2.25 10.89 -14.10
N ASN A 74 -2.74 10.30 -13.01
CA ASN A 74 -3.52 10.99 -11.99
C ASN A 74 -2.65 11.60 -10.88
N GLY A 75 -1.32 11.48 -10.94
CA GLY A 75 -0.40 12.05 -9.96
C GLY A 75 -0.43 11.38 -8.59
N ILE A 76 -1.02 10.18 -8.49
CA ILE A 76 -1.21 9.44 -7.25
C ILE A 76 0.08 8.69 -6.90
N ALA A 77 0.52 8.79 -5.65
CA ALA A 77 1.66 8.04 -5.13
C ALA A 77 1.24 6.68 -4.55
N VAL A 78 2.17 5.73 -4.58
CA VAL A 78 2.01 4.42 -3.93
C VAL A 78 2.68 4.45 -2.56
N GLY A 79 1.92 4.12 -1.52
CA GLY A 79 2.39 4.03 -0.16
C GLY A 79 2.79 2.59 0.22
N PHE A 80 3.90 2.44 0.93
CA PHE A 80 4.33 1.19 1.53
C PHE A 80 4.33 1.32 3.06
N ASP A 81 3.60 0.44 3.73
CA ASP A 81 3.43 0.44 5.18
C ASP A 81 4.53 -0.38 5.87
N PHE A 82 5.49 0.30 6.50
CA PHE A 82 6.55 -0.39 7.25
C PHE A 82 6.02 -1.14 8.48
N GLY A 83 4.97 -0.62 9.12
CA GLY A 83 4.33 -1.29 10.25
C GLY A 83 3.77 -2.66 9.85
N ALA A 84 3.27 -2.81 8.63
CA ALA A 84 2.78 -4.09 8.12
C ALA A 84 3.89 -5.16 8.00
N VAL A 85 5.12 -4.75 7.70
CA VAL A 85 6.28 -5.66 7.64
C VAL A 85 6.76 -6.01 9.05
N LEU A 86 6.82 -5.03 9.94
CA LEU A 86 7.31 -5.24 11.30
C LEU A 86 6.39 -6.17 12.09
N ASN A 87 5.08 -6.08 11.92
CA ASN A 87 4.11 -6.92 12.62
C ASN A 87 4.01 -8.36 12.08
N LYS A 88 4.80 -8.75 11.08
CA LYS A 88 4.81 -10.11 10.51
C LYS A 88 6.14 -10.81 10.78
N GLU A 89 6.09 -12.14 10.88
CA GLU A 89 7.25 -12.98 11.15
C GLU A 89 7.41 -14.11 10.13
N GLY A 90 8.64 -14.66 10.09
CA GLY A 90 8.99 -15.83 9.29
C GLY A 90 8.58 -15.73 7.82
N PHE A 91 7.94 -16.80 7.34
CA PHE A 91 7.54 -16.94 5.94
C PHE A 91 6.57 -15.84 5.48
N GLU A 92 5.64 -15.41 6.34
CA GLU A 92 4.64 -14.40 5.99
C GLU A 92 5.27 -13.02 5.78
N ARG A 93 6.31 -12.68 6.55
CA ARG A 93 7.10 -11.46 6.34
C ARG A 93 7.84 -11.50 4.99
N SER A 94 8.52 -12.61 4.69
CA SER A 94 9.25 -12.80 3.43
C SER A 94 8.31 -12.75 2.21
N LYS A 95 7.11 -13.31 2.34
CA LYS A 95 6.07 -13.25 1.31
C LYS A 95 5.59 -11.82 1.06
N LEU A 96 5.29 -11.08 2.13
CA LEU A 96 4.90 -9.67 2.06
C LEU A 96 5.99 -8.83 1.41
N LEU A 97 7.24 -8.98 1.87
CA LEU A 97 8.38 -8.23 1.37
C LEU A 97 8.59 -8.41 -0.12
N GLY A 98 8.56 -9.64 -0.65
CA GLY A 98 8.76 -9.80 -2.08
C GLY A 98 7.53 -9.39 -2.94
N LYS A 99 6.34 -9.23 -2.35
CA LYS A 99 5.22 -8.53 -3.02
C LYS A 99 5.47 -7.02 -3.07
N MET A 100 5.89 -6.43 -1.95
CA MET A 100 6.30 -5.02 -1.91
C MET A 100 7.45 -4.75 -2.88
N GLU A 101 8.44 -5.63 -2.94
CA GLU A 101 9.58 -5.54 -3.87
C GLU A 101 9.09 -5.49 -5.33
N GLN A 102 8.16 -6.37 -5.71
CA GLN A 102 7.58 -6.36 -7.05
C GLN A 102 6.83 -5.05 -7.34
N ASN A 103 6.04 -4.57 -6.38
CA ASN A 103 5.36 -3.27 -6.49
C ASN A 103 6.35 -2.11 -6.65
N VAL A 104 7.45 -2.11 -5.91
CA VAL A 104 8.54 -1.11 -6.07
C VAL A 104 9.15 -1.20 -7.46
N ARG A 105 9.41 -2.41 -7.99
CA ARG A 105 9.92 -2.58 -9.36
C ARG A 105 8.94 -2.01 -10.39
N PHE A 106 7.63 -2.24 -10.24
CA PHE A 106 6.62 -1.63 -11.09
C PHE A 106 6.62 -0.11 -10.99
N CYS A 107 6.59 0.44 -9.77
CA CYS A 107 6.59 1.89 -9.56
C CYS A 107 7.84 2.55 -10.18
N LYS A 108 9.02 1.93 -10.04
CA LYS A 108 10.26 2.38 -10.69
C LYS A 108 10.13 2.36 -12.22
N LYS A 109 9.66 1.25 -12.81
CA LYS A 109 9.49 1.09 -14.26
C LYS A 109 8.57 2.16 -14.86
N TYR A 110 7.45 2.44 -14.20
CA TYR A 110 6.43 3.38 -14.68
C TYR A 110 6.57 4.80 -14.10
N LYS A 111 7.66 5.08 -13.36
CA LYS A 111 7.97 6.38 -12.73
C LYS A 111 6.83 6.91 -11.83
N VAL A 112 6.16 6.00 -11.13
CA VAL A 112 5.14 6.31 -10.12
C VAL A 112 5.83 6.79 -8.84
N LYS A 113 5.30 7.84 -8.20
CA LYS A 113 5.84 8.34 -6.93
C LYS A 113 5.60 7.30 -5.84
N MET A 114 6.58 7.12 -4.96
CA MET A 114 6.49 6.18 -3.84
C MET A 114 6.62 6.93 -2.53
N VAL A 115 5.87 6.52 -1.52
CA VAL A 115 5.93 7.03 -0.15
C VAL A 115 6.11 5.84 0.78
N PHE A 116 6.99 5.97 1.76
CA PHE A 116 7.17 4.98 2.79
C PHE A 116 6.80 5.62 4.12
N ASP A 117 5.87 5.01 4.83
CA ASP A 117 5.38 5.53 6.11
C ASP A 117 4.80 4.39 6.96
N ASN A 118 4.44 4.70 8.19
CA ASN A 118 3.69 3.82 9.06
C ASN A 118 2.22 4.27 9.10
N PHE A 119 1.38 3.69 8.24
CA PHE A 119 -0.01 4.15 8.02
C PHE A 119 -1.00 3.64 9.10
N GLY A 120 -0.52 3.38 10.32
CA GLY A 120 -1.39 2.95 11.42
C GLY A 120 -0.74 2.47 12.71
N GLY A 121 0.59 2.37 12.82
CA GLY A 121 1.25 2.07 14.08
C GLY A 121 1.58 3.33 14.90
N SER A 122 1.62 3.20 16.22
CA SER A 122 2.29 4.19 17.06
C SER A 122 3.80 4.15 16.79
N VAL A 123 4.43 5.33 16.80
CA VAL A 123 5.89 5.45 16.59
C VAL A 123 6.64 4.62 17.63
N ASP A 124 6.16 4.65 18.87
CA ASP A 124 6.74 3.92 20.00
C ASP A 124 6.72 2.41 19.77
N GLN A 125 5.63 1.86 19.22
CA GLN A 125 5.53 0.44 18.98
C GLN A 125 6.47 -0.02 17.85
N VAL A 126 6.59 0.79 16.78
CA VAL A 126 7.55 0.51 15.71
C VAL A 126 9.00 0.53 16.20
N LEU A 127 9.33 1.50 17.05
CA LEU A 127 10.67 1.59 17.64
C LEU A 127 10.93 0.42 18.59
N LEU A 128 9.99 0.10 19.49
CA LEU A 128 10.10 -1.04 20.42
C LEU A 128 10.23 -2.37 19.68
N ASP A 129 9.45 -2.59 18.62
CA ASP A 129 9.53 -3.78 17.78
C ASP A 129 10.84 -3.87 17.00
N ALA A 130 11.39 -2.74 16.56
CA ALA A 130 12.71 -2.70 15.93
C ALA A 130 13.82 -2.98 16.95
N PHE A 131 13.79 -2.35 18.13
CA PHE A 131 14.81 -2.52 19.17
C PHE A 131 14.81 -3.93 19.75
N SER A 132 13.65 -4.49 20.09
CA SER A 132 13.52 -5.86 20.61
C SER A 132 14.13 -6.90 19.67
N ARG A 133 13.98 -6.72 18.35
CA ARG A 133 14.56 -7.60 17.35
C ARG A 133 16.09 -7.53 17.29
N VAL A 134 16.63 -6.31 17.29
CA VAL A 134 18.10 -6.11 17.34
C VAL A 134 18.70 -6.73 18.60
N LEU A 135 17.99 -6.68 19.72
CA LEU A 135 18.41 -7.28 20.98
C LEU A 135 18.24 -8.81 21.01
N SER A 136 17.30 -9.36 20.25
CA SER A 136 17.06 -10.82 20.16
C SER A 136 18.00 -11.56 19.19
N GLU A 137 18.67 -10.84 18.30
CA GLU A 137 19.63 -11.39 17.34
C GLU A 137 21.09 -11.40 17.86
N ASN A 138 21.33 -11.00 19.13
CA ASN A 138 22.59 -11.14 19.86
C ASN A 138 22.46 -12.13 21.02
#